data_AF-A0A355WBY2-F1
#
_entry.id   AF-A0A355WBY2-F1
#
_cell.length_a   1.000
_cell.length_b   1.000
_cell.length_c   1.000
_cell.angle_alpha   90.00
_cell.angle_beta   90.00
_cell.angle_gamma   90.00
#
_symmetry.space_group_name_H-M   'P 1'
#
loop_
_entity.id
_entity.type
_entity.pdbx_description
1 polymer ?
#
loop_
_entity_poly.entity_id
_entity_poly.type
_entity_poly.pdbx_seq_one_letter_code
_entity_poly.pdbx_strand_id
1 'polypeptide(L)'
;YVSGVAGPEIAVMFAEEGVNGAHQDPQYNVLYRNINMARSFVDAAEAKKIMASVDMLQIDGAHNANATAMKGYKVMPELMVQHAINCAFSRAVGMKKEYIALSTVPPTAPPAPCMRLDLPYAVALRDLFKDYKMRAQMNTKYIESCEREATVTHVLNILISRLTSADIQSTITPDEGRNVPWHYNSIHAINTAKQALVGMDGLLDMVELKKEGYLPEKVRELKERAVLFMEEILEVGGYFKAVEMGFFVDSGMYPERNGDGIVRDINGGVGADTIVERDKDYMAPVCEHFGYNNLPHDIKKPCDLIHGCTLCDRDKIIYIDELDESDNVNNRLEETEKFRKTSEVKPEVEWAGDGIVSVTIFLPIDERTAEFTAIEIGKKMGLEDVAVIHKQVMHPSEGTLVEIKGKVPFTVDTSKLIIPKKVEPLSDEEIRKSIDENPMRIVAATVGEDEHSVGLREILDIKHGGIERYGIKC
;
A
#
# COMPACT_ATOMS: atom_id res chain seq x y z
N TYR A 1 -9.10 10.42 1.91
CA TYR A 1 -8.03 11.26 2.49
C TYR A 1 -8.65 12.57 2.89
N VAL A 2 -8.31 13.12 4.06
CA VAL A 2 -8.81 14.40 4.61
C VAL A 2 -7.72 15.49 4.52
N SER A 3 -6.66 15.23 3.76
CA SER A 3 -5.59 16.20 3.45
C SER A 3 -6.08 17.30 2.48
N GLY A 4 -5.37 18.42 2.43
CA GLY A 4 -5.66 19.53 1.54
C GLY A 4 -6.29 20.75 2.23
N VAL A 5 -6.80 21.67 1.40
CA VAL A 5 -7.41 22.95 1.83
C VAL A 5 -8.90 22.86 2.17
N ALA A 6 -9.51 21.67 2.00
CA ALA A 6 -10.91 21.41 2.29
C ALA A 6 -11.06 20.27 3.32
N GLY A 7 -10.10 20.20 4.26
CA GLY A 7 -10.05 19.14 5.26
C GLY A 7 -11.33 19.04 6.09
N PRO A 8 -11.83 20.14 6.70
CA PRO A 8 -13.08 20.13 7.46
C PRO A 8 -14.28 19.68 6.63
N GLU A 9 -14.42 20.15 5.39
CA GLU A 9 -15.54 19.81 4.50
C GLU A 9 -15.54 18.31 4.16
N ILE A 10 -14.37 17.75 3.79
CA ILE A 10 -14.24 16.32 3.52
C ILE A 10 -14.49 15.49 4.79
N ALA A 11 -14.03 15.98 5.96
CA ALA A 11 -14.27 15.28 7.23
C ALA A 11 -15.76 15.21 7.57
N VAL A 12 -16.53 16.28 7.33
CA VAL A 12 -18.01 16.27 7.48
C VAL A 12 -18.62 15.23 6.55
N MET A 13 -18.32 15.28 5.25
CA MET A 13 -18.87 14.32 4.28
C MET A 13 -18.49 12.87 4.65
N PHE A 14 -17.25 12.62 5.07
CA PHE A 14 -16.81 11.30 5.50
C PHE A 14 -17.56 10.79 6.74
N ALA A 15 -17.84 11.69 7.69
CA ALA A 15 -18.64 11.35 8.88
C ALA A 15 -20.10 11.06 8.52
N GLU A 16 -20.69 11.84 7.62
CA GLU A 16 -22.06 11.68 7.13
C GLU A 16 -22.26 10.37 6.33
N GLU A 17 -21.26 9.99 5.53
CA GLU A 17 -21.28 8.83 4.65
C GLU A 17 -20.67 7.55 5.27
N GLY A 18 -20.25 7.59 6.53
CA GLY A 18 -19.80 6.41 7.26
C GLY A 18 -18.42 5.87 6.85
N VAL A 19 -17.53 6.74 6.38
CA VAL A 19 -16.14 6.37 6.08
C VAL A 19 -15.40 5.96 7.36
N ASN A 20 -14.80 4.76 7.37
CA ASN A 20 -14.28 4.15 8.60
C ASN A 20 -12.86 4.60 8.98
N GLY A 21 -12.11 5.14 8.03
CA GLY A 21 -10.72 5.56 8.25
C GLY A 21 -10.24 6.53 7.19
N ALA A 22 -9.37 7.46 7.59
CA ALA A 22 -8.85 8.48 6.70
C ALA A 22 -7.42 8.89 7.05
N HIS A 23 -6.68 9.30 6.03
CA HIS A 23 -5.42 10.00 6.25
C HIS A 23 -5.69 11.45 6.63
N GLN A 24 -5.07 11.92 7.71
CA GLN A 24 -5.11 13.32 8.11
C GLN A 24 -3.84 13.66 8.90
N ASP A 25 -3.02 14.54 8.32
CA ASP A 25 -1.81 15.07 8.95
C ASP A 25 -1.58 16.52 8.49
N PRO A 26 -1.62 17.53 9.38
CA PRO A 26 -1.37 18.91 8.97
C PRO A 26 0.05 19.14 8.45
N GLN A 27 1.01 18.29 8.81
CA GLN A 27 2.39 18.38 8.33
C GLN A 27 2.47 18.00 6.85
N TYR A 28 1.64 17.05 6.38
CA TYR A 28 1.60 16.67 4.97
C TYR A 28 1.27 17.86 4.06
N ASN A 29 0.24 18.61 4.45
CA ASN A 29 -0.24 19.79 3.74
C ASN A 29 0.89 20.84 3.60
N VAL A 30 1.65 21.07 4.67
CA VAL A 30 2.73 22.07 4.71
C VAL A 30 3.94 21.60 3.91
N LEU A 31 4.49 20.44 4.27
CA LEU A 31 5.77 19.98 3.77
C LEU A 31 5.70 19.57 2.29
N TYR A 32 4.64 18.86 1.89
CA TYR A 32 4.58 18.23 0.56
C TYR A 32 3.58 18.89 -0.40
N ARG A 33 2.71 19.77 0.09
CA ARG A 33 1.71 20.49 -0.73
C ARG A 33 1.80 22.01 -0.68
N ASN A 34 2.74 22.57 0.09
CA ASN A 34 2.93 24.02 0.21
C ASN A 34 1.65 24.77 0.61
N ILE A 35 0.78 24.14 1.40
CA ILE A 35 -0.36 24.81 2.03
C ILE A 35 0.16 25.61 3.22
N ASN A 36 -0.41 26.80 3.43
CA ASN A 36 -0.01 27.66 4.54
C ASN A 36 -0.08 26.91 5.89
N MET A 37 0.94 27.09 6.72
CA MET A 37 1.09 26.31 7.96
C MET A 37 0.08 26.69 9.05
N ALA A 38 -0.29 27.95 9.18
CA ALA A 38 -1.33 28.36 10.12
C ALA A 38 -2.68 27.80 9.67
N ARG A 39 -3.02 27.97 8.38
CA ARG A 39 -4.23 27.40 7.78
C ARG A 39 -4.34 25.89 7.99
N SER A 40 -3.28 25.16 7.68
CA SER A 40 -3.26 23.70 7.78
C SER A 40 -3.57 23.20 9.20
N PHE A 41 -2.97 23.81 10.23
CA PHE A 41 -3.18 23.37 11.61
C PHE A 41 -4.54 23.81 12.18
N VAL A 42 -5.06 24.97 11.78
CA VAL A 42 -6.42 25.41 12.15
C VAL A 42 -7.47 24.46 11.57
N ASP A 43 -7.38 24.17 10.28
CA ASP A 43 -8.29 23.23 9.60
C ASP A 43 -8.17 21.81 10.17
N ALA A 44 -6.96 21.36 10.49
CA ALA A 44 -6.75 20.05 11.06
C ALA A 44 -7.39 19.89 12.44
N ALA A 45 -7.50 20.95 13.24
CA ALA A 45 -8.15 20.87 14.53
C ALA A 45 -9.65 20.57 14.37
N GLU A 46 -10.31 21.25 13.42
CA GLU A 46 -11.72 21.00 13.09
C GLU A 46 -11.92 19.61 12.46
N ALA A 47 -11.12 19.28 11.43
CA ALA A 47 -11.23 18.00 10.73
C ALA A 47 -11.04 16.81 11.69
N LYS A 48 -10.03 16.85 12.57
CA LYS A 48 -9.79 15.79 13.56
C LYS A 48 -10.88 15.73 14.62
N LYS A 49 -11.49 16.88 15.00
CA LYS A 49 -12.62 16.90 15.93
C LYS A 49 -13.84 16.19 15.34
N ILE A 50 -14.13 16.40 14.06
CA ILE A 50 -15.18 15.69 13.33
C ILE A 50 -14.83 14.19 13.20
N MET A 51 -13.60 13.85 12.80
CA MET A 51 -13.17 12.45 12.72
C MET A 51 -13.28 11.72 14.07
N ALA A 52 -12.96 12.41 15.17
CA ALA A 52 -13.05 11.87 16.53
C ALA A 52 -14.49 11.54 16.95
N SER A 53 -15.48 12.31 16.48
CA SER A 53 -16.87 12.16 16.91
C SER A 53 -17.54 10.90 16.37
N VAL A 54 -17.01 10.36 15.27
CA VAL A 54 -17.48 9.13 14.62
C VAL A 54 -16.49 7.97 14.74
N ASP A 55 -15.51 8.07 15.66
CA ASP A 55 -14.51 7.04 15.92
C ASP A 55 -13.77 6.58 14.65
N MET A 56 -13.47 7.53 13.75
CA MET A 56 -12.75 7.26 12.50
C MET A 56 -11.27 6.99 12.76
N LEU A 57 -10.73 5.92 12.17
CA LEU A 57 -9.30 5.64 12.26
C LEU A 57 -8.49 6.66 11.45
N GLN A 58 -7.62 7.40 12.12
CA GLN A 58 -6.65 8.28 11.48
C GLN A 58 -5.38 7.52 11.08
N ILE A 59 -4.90 7.77 9.85
CA ILE A 59 -3.54 7.43 9.41
C ILE A 59 -2.76 8.73 9.18
N ASP A 60 -1.51 8.79 9.64
CA ASP A 60 -0.65 9.98 9.46
C ASP A 60 0.13 10.02 8.13
N GLY A 61 0.86 11.12 7.91
CA GLY A 61 1.54 11.43 6.66
C GLY A 61 3.02 11.04 6.59
N ALA A 62 3.59 10.41 7.62
CA ALA A 62 5.05 10.28 7.76
C ALA A 62 5.72 9.50 6.61
N HIS A 63 5.01 8.57 5.98
CA HIS A 63 5.50 7.82 4.80
C HIS A 63 5.96 8.72 3.64
N ASN A 64 5.48 9.97 3.56
CA ASN A 64 5.95 10.93 2.56
C ASN A 64 7.41 11.32 2.79
N ALA A 65 7.89 11.36 4.04
CA ALA A 65 9.30 11.62 4.35
C ALA A 65 10.20 10.48 3.85
N ASN A 66 9.74 9.22 3.89
CA ASN A 66 10.45 8.12 3.22
C ASN A 66 10.59 8.43 1.72
N ALA A 67 9.49 8.76 1.05
CA ALA A 67 9.47 9.03 -0.39
C ALA A 67 10.41 10.17 -0.79
N THR A 68 10.47 11.27 -0.02
CA THR A 68 11.29 12.45 -0.33
C THR A 68 12.75 12.34 0.13
N ALA A 69 13.08 11.49 1.10
CA ALA A 69 14.45 11.36 1.59
C ALA A 69 15.41 10.91 0.48
N MET A 70 16.61 11.49 0.39
CA MET A 70 17.63 10.96 -0.54
C MET A 70 18.08 9.55 -0.15
N LYS A 71 18.21 9.29 1.16
CA LYS A 71 18.61 7.99 1.71
C LYS A 71 17.65 7.60 2.83
N GLY A 72 16.83 6.56 2.61
CA GLY A 72 15.78 6.17 3.54
C GLY A 72 16.29 5.89 4.97
N TYR A 73 17.49 5.33 5.13
CA TYR A 73 18.04 5.06 6.47
C TYR A 73 18.46 6.31 7.26
N LYS A 74 18.55 7.50 6.64
CA LYS A 74 18.92 8.74 7.33
C LYS A 74 17.71 9.49 7.92
N VAL A 75 16.51 9.27 7.38
CA VAL A 75 15.29 10.04 7.72
C VAL A 75 14.58 9.59 9.00
N MET A 76 15.07 8.52 9.64
CA MET A 76 14.42 7.89 10.81
C MET A 76 14.14 8.87 11.99
N PRO A 77 15.07 9.78 12.37
CA PRO A 77 14.76 10.76 13.42
C PRO A 77 13.61 11.71 13.04
N GLU A 78 13.57 12.17 11.79
CA GLU A 78 12.49 13.03 11.29
C GLU A 78 11.15 12.28 11.27
N LEU A 79 11.13 11.01 10.85
CA LEU A 79 9.93 10.18 10.91
C LEU A 79 9.35 10.11 12.32
N MET A 80 10.19 9.87 13.33
CA MET A 80 9.77 9.81 14.73
C MET A 80 9.19 11.14 15.22
N VAL A 81 9.77 12.27 14.78
CA VAL A 81 9.26 13.62 15.09
C VAL A 81 7.93 13.89 14.42
N GLN A 82 7.78 13.60 13.12
CA GLN A 82 6.51 13.80 12.41
C GLN A 82 5.39 12.96 13.02
N HIS A 83 5.67 11.68 13.35
CA HIS A 83 4.75 10.83 14.09
C HIS A 83 4.38 11.44 15.45
N ALA A 84 5.37 11.93 16.22
CA ALA A 84 5.16 12.52 17.53
C ALA A 84 4.23 13.74 17.50
N ILE A 85 4.50 14.68 16.59
CA ILE A 85 3.73 15.92 16.45
C ILE A 85 2.28 15.61 16.10
N ASN A 86 2.03 14.78 15.08
CA ASN A 86 0.66 14.47 14.68
C ASN A 86 -0.08 13.66 15.75
N CYS A 87 0.58 12.69 16.40
CA CYS A 87 -0.04 11.93 17.50
C CYS A 87 -0.43 12.83 18.67
N ALA A 88 0.49 13.70 19.12
CA ALA A 88 0.25 14.62 20.22
C ALA A 88 -0.88 15.60 19.89
N PHE A 89 -0.87 16.17 18.68
CA PHE A 89 -1.91 17.09 18.22
C PHE A 89 -3.28 16.40 18.12
N SER A 90 -3.35 15.20 17.53
CA SER A 90 -4.60 14.45 17.39
C SER A 90 -5.20 14.10 18.76
N ARG A 91 -4.36 13.69 19.72
CA ARG A 91 -4.79 13.46 21.10
C ARG A 91 -5.29 14.73 21.77
N ALA A 92 -4.62 15.86 21.56
CA ALA A 92 -5.02 17.15 22.13
C ALA A 92 -6.38 17.63 21.58
N VAL A 93 -6.69 17.32 20.31
CA VAL A 93 -8.00 17.60 19.71
C VAL A 93 -9.11 16.70 20.28
N GLY A 94 -8.76 15.52 20.81
CA GLY A 94 -9.69 14.60 21.47
C GLY A 94 -9.80 13.22 20.82
N MET A 95 -8.97 12.89 19.83
CA MET A 95 -8.94 11.53 19.28
C MET A 95 -8.38 10.53 20.30
N LYS A 96 -9.04 9.38 20.43
CA LYS A 96 -8.56 8.28 21.28
C LYS A 96 -7.32 7.65 20.63
N LYS A 97 -6.36 7.20 21.46
CA LYS A 97 -5.10 6.63 20.97
C LYS A 97 -5.29 5.40 20.08
N GLU A 98 -6.32 4.59 20.35
CA GLU A 98 -6.69 3.42 19.55
C GLU A 98 -7.17 3.75 18.13
N TYR A 99 -7.51 5.01 17.84
CA TYR A 99 -7.89 5.50 16.52
C TYR A 99 -6.80 6.36 15.86
N ILE A 100 -5.59 6.39 16.42
CA ILE A 100 -4.44 7.11 15.83
C ILE A 100 -3.42 6.07 15.38
N ALA A 101 -3.24 5.93 14.06
CA ALA A 101 -2.31 4.98 13.45
C ALA A 101 -1.11 5.67 12.79
N LEU A 102 0.08 5.23 13.18
CA LEU A 102 1.35 5.67 12.60
C LEU A 102 1.58 4.95 11.27
N SER A 103 1.74 5.70 10.18
CA SER A 103 2.03 5.14 8.86
C SER A 103 3.54 4.89 8.70
N THR A 104 4.01 3.75 9.19
CA THR A 104 5.43 3.39 9.19
C THR A 104 5.81 2.46 8.02
N VAL A 105 6.79 2.88 7.22
CA VAL A 105 7.39 2.09 6.13
C VAL A 105 8.82 1.71 6.53
N PRO A 106 9.24 0.43 6.45
CA PRO A 106 10.65 0.04 6.56
C PRO A 106 11.51 0.84 5.57
N PRO A 107 12.50 1.65 6.04
CA PRO A 107 13.08 2.67 5.18
C PRO A 107 13.96 2.19 4.04
N THR A 108 14.37 0.92 4.00
CA THR A 108 15.30 0.41 2.98
C THR A 108 14.81 -0.89 2.32
N ALA A 109 15.50 -1.30 1.26
CA ALA A 109 15.29 -2.56 0.55
C ALA A 109 16.66 -3.16 0.15
N PRO A 110 16.75 -4.46 -0.14
CA PRO A 110 17.93 -5.05 -0.79
C PRO A 110 18.32 -4.26 -2.06
N PRO A 111 19.62 -4.15 -2.41
CA PRO A 111 20.78 -4.85 -1.84
C PRO A 111 21.31 -4.25 -0.53
N ALA A 112 20.68 -3.22 0.04
CA ALA A 112 21.03 -2.77 1.39
C ALA A 112 20.75 -3.89 2.41
N PRO A 113 21.48 -3.94 3.54
CA PRO A 113 21.21 -4.88 4.63
C PRO A 113 19.95 -4.46 5.40
N CYS A 114 18.79 -4.46 4.72
CA CYS A 114 17.57 -3.78 5.14
C CYS A 114 17.06 -4.25 6.50
N MET A 115 17.05 -5.56 6.78
CA MET A 115 16.67 -6.08 8.10
C MET A 115 17.54 -5.53 9.23
N ARG A 116 18.84 -5.31 9.00
CA ARG A 116 19.76 -4.75 10.00
C ARG A 116 19.52 -3.24 10.22
N LEU A 117 19.16 -2.52 9.17
CA LEU A 117 18.93 -1.06 9.23
C LEU A 117 17.55 -0.73 9.78
N ASP A 118 16.53 -1.47 9.37
CA ASP A 118 15.13 -1.10 9.57
C ASP A 118 14.55 -1.68 10.86
N LEU A 119 15.04 -2.85 11.32
CA LEU A 119 14.54 -3.49 12.55
C LEU A 119 14.77 -2.64 13.82
N PRO A 120 15.95 -2.01 14.04
CA PRO A 120 16.12 -1.09 15.16
C PRO A 120 15.14 0.07 15.15
N TYR A 121 14.84 0.64 13.97
CA TYR A 121 13.84 1.69 13.83
C TYR A 121 12.44 1.18 14.18
N ALA A 122 12.03 0.03 13.64
CA ALA A 122 10.73 -0.57 13.90
C ALA A 122 10.49 -0.84 15.39
N VAL A 123 11.52 -1.32 16.11
CA VAL A 123 11.50 -1.53 17.57
C VAL A 123 11.45 -0.20 18.31
N ALA A 124 12.30 0.77 17.95
CA ALA A 124 12.35 2.08 18.61
C ALA A 124 11.03 2.83 18.50
N LEU A 125 10.40 2.81 17.33
CA LEU A 125 9.11 3.45 17.09
C LEU A 125 8.01 2.81 17.95
N ARG A 126 7.92 1.49 17.98
CA ARG A 126 6.89 0.78 18.78
C ARG A 126 7.08 0.95 20.27
N ASP A 127 8.32 1.06 20.73
CA ASP A 127 8.59 1.32 22.15
C ASP A 127 8.18 2.74 22.56
N LEU A 128 8.48 3.76 21.72
CA LEU A 128 8.04 5.14 22.00
C LEU A 128 6.52 5.32 21.90
N PHE A 129 5.87 4.62 20.96
CA PHE A 129 4.45 4.82 20.62
C PHE A 129 3.58 3.62 21.01
N LYS A 130 3.93 2.93 22.11
CA LYS A 130 3.29 1.69 22.57
C LYS A 130 1.76 1.72 22.73
N ASP A 131 1.18 2.90 22.93
CA ASP A 131 -0.26 3.07 23.14
C ASP A 131 -1.04 3.39 21.85
N TYR A 132 -0.34 3.53 20.72
CA TYR A 132 -0.90 3.92 19.41
C TYR A 132 -0.90 2.74 18.44
N LYS A 133 -1.69 2.86 17.37
CA LYS A 133 -1.77 1.84 16.33
C LYS A 133 -0.60 1.91 15.35
N MET A 134 -0.13 0.74 14.92
CA MET A 134 0.92 0.63 13.90
C MET A 134 0.29 0.25 12.57
N ARG A 135 0.21 1.21 11.63
CA ARG A 135 -0.07 0.94 10.23
C ARG A 135 1.24 0.69 9.52
N ALA A 136 1.61 -0.58 9.39
CA ALA A 136 2.76 -1.00 8.61
C ALA A 136 2.43 -0.91 7.12
N GLN A 137 3.32 -0.28 6.36
CA GLN A 137 3.22 -0.18 4.90
C GLN A 137 4.47 -0.73 4.24
N MET A 138 4.30 -1.27 3.04
CA MET A 138 5.38 -1.83 2.24
C MET A 138 6.19 -0.75 1.53
N ASN A 139 7.43 -1.09 1.14
CA ASN A 139 8.31 -0.18 0.44
C ASN A 139 7.79 0.13 -0.98
N THR A 140 7.84 1.42 -1.34
CA THR A 140 7.53 1.96 -2.68
C THR A 140 8.67 2.80 -3.26
N LYS A 141 9.68 3.12 -2.44
CA LYS A 141 10.78 4.02 -2.83
C LYS A 141 11.88 3.30 -3.59
N TYR A 142 12.23 2.12 -3.12
CA TYR A 142 13.30 1.28 -3.64
C TYR A 142 12.68 0.05 -4.30
N ILE A 143 11.73 0.30 -5.20
CA ILE A 143 11.14 -0.70 -6.09
C ILE A 143 11.39 -0.24 -7.53
N GLU A 144 11.52 -1.21 -8.42
CA GLU A 144 11.60 -0.97 -9.86
C GLU A 144 10.45 -1.69 -10.57
N SER A 145 10.65 -2.05 -11.84
CA SER A 145 9.63 -2.71 -12.66
C SER A 145 9.54 -4.23 -12.44
N CYS A 146 10.42 -4.85 -11.63
CA CYS A 146 10.40 -6.29 -11.41
C CYS A 146 9.44 -6.69 -10.28
N GLU A 147 8.28 -7.26 -10.63
CA GLU A 147 7.28 -7.72 -9.64
C GLU A 147 7.84 -8.74 -8.64
N ARG A 148 8.77 -9.60 -9.08
CA ARG A 148 9.44 -10.58 -8.21
C ARG A 148 10.28 -9.90 -7.14
N GLU A 149 11.03 -8.86 -7.51
CA GLU A 149 11.85 -8.10 -6.57
C GLU A 149 10.99 -7.36 -5.55
N ALA A 150 9.93 -6.69 -6.02
CA ALA A 150 8.96 -6.02 -5.16
C ALA A 150 8.36 -7.00 -4.14
N THR A 151 7.85 -8.15 -4.62
CA THR A 151 7.27 -9.20 -3.78
C THR A 151 8.23 -9.71 -2.72
N VAL A 152 9.50 -9.99 -3.08
CA VAL A 152 10.51 -10.46 -2.12
C VAL A 152 10.81 -9.40 -1.05
N THR A 153 10.93 -8.14 -1.46
CA THR A 153 11.12 -7.01 -0.52
C THR A 153 9.91 -6.87 0.41
N HIS A 154 8.70 -7.03 -0.11
CA HIS A 154 7.46 -6.96 0.67
C HIS A 154 7.38 -8.06 1.72
N VAL A 155 7.85 -9.29 1.43
CA VAL A 155 7.96 -10.36 2.44
C VAL A 155 8.92 -9.96 3.57
N LEU A 156 10.04 -9.30 3.26
CA LEU A 156 10.94 -8.77 4.30
C LEU A 156 10.28 -7.65 5.12
N ASN A 157 9.46 -6.80 4.49
CA ASN A 157 8.68 -5.79 5.22
C ASN A 157 7.65 -6.44 6.17
N ILE A 158 6.98 -7.51 5.73
CA ILE A 158 6.05 -8.28 6.58
C ILE A 158 6.79 -8.98 7.72
N LEU A 159 8.01 -9.48 7.48
CA LEU A 159 8.85 -10.05 8.53
C LEU A 159 9.19 -8.99 9.60
N ILE A 160 9.49 -7.74 9.24
CA ILE A 160 9.65 -6.64 10.20
C ILE A 160 8.37 -6.47 11.04
N SER A 161 7.19 -6.48 10.42
CA SER A 161 5.91 -6.42 11.13
C SER A 161 5.72 -7.59 12.10
N ARG A 162 6.06 -8.83 11.68
CA ARG A 162 5.94 -10.03 12.53
C ARG A 162 6.93 -10.06 13.68
N LEU A 163 8.15 -9.58 13.48
CA LEU A 163 9.17 -9.47 14.53
C LEU A 163 8.87 -8.36 15.55
N THR A 164 7.91 -7.48 15.24
CA THR A 164 7.54 -6.35 16.09
C THR A 164 6.03 -6.32 16.31
N SER A 165 5.27 -5.50 15.58
CA SER A 165 3.81 -5.53 15.57
C SER A 165 3.23 -4.80 14.36
N ALA A 166 2.03 -5.15 13.91
CA ALA A 166 1.25 -4.32 12.99
C ALA A 166 -0.23 -4.50 13.32
N ASP A 167 -0.93 -3.40 13.60
CA ASP A 167 -2.38 -3.41 13.75
C ASP A 167 -3.06 -3.42 12.38
N ILE A 168 -2.44 -2.73 11.41
CA ILE A 168 -2.85 -2.73 10.00
C ILE A 168 -1.61 -3.00 9.16
N GLN A 169 -1.66 -4.06 8.37
CA GLN A 169 -0.66 -4.34 7.34
C GLN A 169 -1.23 -3.90 6.00
N SER A 170 -0.82 -2.73 5.52
CA SER A 170 -1.11 -2.33 4.14
C SER A 170 -0.18 -3.05 3.17
N THR A 171 -0.68 -3.18 1.94
CA THR A 171 0.03 -3.83 0.86
C THR A 171 0.29 -2.84 -0.27
N ILE A 172 1.36 -3.07 -1.01
CA ILE A 172 1.67 -2.39 -2.26
C ILE A 172 1.58 -3.43 -3.38
N THR A 173 1.00 -3.05 -4.51
CA THR A 173 0.94 -3.95 -5.65
C THR A 173 2.35 -4.11 -6.23
N PRO A 174 2.78 -5.33 -6.58
CA PRO A 174 4.16 -5.56 -7.02
C PRO A 174 4.50 -4.87 -8.34
N ASP A 175 3.51 -4.33 -9.05
CA ASP A 175 3.63 -3.59 -10.30
C ASP A 175 3.60 -2.06 -10.13
N GLU A 176 3.59 -1.52 -8.90
CA GLU A 176 3.53 -0.06 -8.65
C GLU A 176 4.70 0.70 -9.32
N GLY A 177 5.90 0.12 -9.35
CA GLY A 177 7.07 0.70 -10.03
C GLY A 177 7.06 0.53 -11.55
N ARG A 178 5.98 -0.06 -12.11
CA ARG A 178 5.88 -0.49 -13.51
C ARG A 178 4.70 0.14 -14.25
N ASN A 179 3.52 0.12 -13.65
CA ASN A 179 2.27 0.59 -14.25
C ASN A 179 1.27 1.05 -13.16
N VAL A 180 0.16 1.67 -13.57
CA VAL A 180 -0.98 1.85 -12.66
C VAL A 180 -1.41 0.46 -12.17
N PRO A 181 -1.67 0.26 -10.86
CA PRO A 181 -1.94 -1.05 -10.31
C PRO A 181 -3.04 -1.83 -11.01
N TRP A 182 -2.72 -3.03 -11.49
CA TRP A 182 -3.68 -3.90 -12.15
C TRP A 182 -4.43 -4.81 -11.18
N HIS A 183 -5.61 -5.29 -11.57
CA HIS A 183 -6.51 -6.07 -10.73
C HIS A 183 -5.83 -7.29 -10.09
N TYR A 184 -5.17 -8.11 -10.90
CA TYR A 184 -4.54 -9.34 -10.41
C TYR A 184 -3.33 -9.06 -9.52
N ASN A 185 -2.64 -7.92 -9.70
CA ASN A 185 -1.53 -7.51 -8.86
C ASN A 185 -1.97 -6.99 -7.49
N SER A 186 -3.17 -6.39 -7.41
CA SER A 186 -3.82 -6.15 -6.12
C SER A 186 -4.09 -7.46 -5.38
N ILE A 187 -4.53 -8.51 -6.08
CA ILE A 187 -4.72 -9.85 -5.50
C ILE A 187 -3.37 -10.50 -5.12
N HIS A 188 -2.32 -10.33 -5.92
CA HIS A 188 -0.98 -10.83 -5.59
C HIS A 188 -0.39 -10.19 -4.33
N ALA A 189 -0.63 -8.89 -4.13
CA ALA A 189 -0.24 -8.20 -2.91
C ALA A 189 -0.93 -8.79 -1.66
N ILE A 190 -2.24 -9.01 -1.75
CA ILE A 190 -3.04 -9.63 -0.68
C ILE A 190 -2.60 -11.08 -0.42
N ASN A 191 -2.39 -11.86 -1.47
CA ASN A 191 -1.95 -13.25 -1.36
C ASN A 191 -0.56 -13.35 -0.73
N THR A 192 0.37 -12.50 -1.12
CA THR A 192 1.71 -12.41 -0.53
C THR A 192 1.62 -12.09 0.96
N ALA A 193 0.84 -11.06 1.33
CA ALA A 193 0.65 -10.68 2.73
C ALA A 193 0.07 -11.82 3.56
N LYS A 194 -1.01 -12.43 3.08
CA LYS A 194 -1.66 -13.57 3.73
C LYS A 194 -0.72 -14.77 3.86
N GLN A 195 -0.07 -15.17 2.77
CA GLN A 195 0.81 -16.34 2.73
C GLN A 195 2.00 -16.16 3.69
N ALA A 196 2.65 -14.99 3.68
CA ALA A 196 3.78 -14.71 4.55
C ALA A 196 3.35 -14.66 6.03
N LEU A 197 2.24 -13.99 6.36
CA LEU A 197 1.75 -13.90 7.74
C LEU A 197 1.35 -15.27 8.30
N VAL A 198 0.61 -16.07 7.52
CA VAL A 198 0.21 -17.44 7.90
C VAL A 198 1.42 -18.37 7.99
N GLY A 199 2.36 -18.28 7.05
CA GLY A 199 3.60 -19.07 7.09
C GLY A 199 4.48 -18.73 8.29
N MET A 200 4.34 -17.53 8.86
CA MET A 200 5.01 -17.08 10.09
C MET A 200 4.12 -17.15 11.33
N ASP A 201 3.05 -17.95 11.31
CA ASP A 201 2.23 -18.18 12.50
C ASP A 201 3.05 -18.83 13.63
N GLY A 202 2.90 -18.35 14.86
CA GLY A 202 3.71 -18.80 16.01
C GLY A 202 5.21 -18.47 15.96
N LEU A 203 5.69 -17.64 15.02
CA LEU A 203 7.13 -17.38 14.86
C LEU A 203 7.81 -16.87 16.15
N LEU A 204 7.13 -16.00 16.90
CA LEU A 204 7.68 -15.40 18.13
C LEU A 204 7.72 -16.35 19.33
N ASP A 205 7.12 -17.54 19.23
CA ASP A 205 7.28 -18.60 20.23
C ASP A 205 8.64 -19.32 20.07
N MET A 206 9.26 -19.18 18.90
CA MET A 206 10.53 -19.82 18.54
C MET A 206 11.70 -18.83 18.38
N VAL A 207 11.40 -17.57 18.12
CA VAL A 207 12.39 -16.52 17.82
C VAL A 207 12.16 -15.31 18.72
N GLU A 208 13.21 -14.84 19.38
CA GLU A 208 13.19 -13.57 20.12
C GLU A 208 14.20 -12.56 19.57
N LEU A 209 13.88 -11.27 19.75
CA LEU A 209 14.82 -10.19 19.47
C LEU A 209 15.92 -10.16 20.53
N LYS A 210 17.17 -9.99 20.10
CA LYS A 210 18.32 -9.87 21.01
C LYS A 210 18.16 -8.66 21.93
N LYS A 211 18.28 -8.90 23.24
CA LYS A 211 18.16 -7.88 24.30
C LYS A 211 19.46 -7.13 24.59
N GLU A 212 20.56 -7.55 23.97
CA GLU A 212 21.91 -6.95 24.13
C GLU A 212 22.61 -6.79 22.77
N GLY A 213 23.59 -5.88 22.72
CA GLY A 213 24.40 -5.58 21.55
C GLY A 213 23.78 -4.56 20.59
N TYR A 214 24.05 -4.72 19.29
CA TYR A 214 23.74 -3.71 18.26
C TYR A 214 22.28 -3.23 18.24
N LEU A 215 21.30 -4.13 18.43
CA LEU A 215 19.88 -3.78 18.35
C LEU A 215 19.47 -2.76 19.44
N PRO A 216 19.58 -3.07 20.74
CA PRO A 216 19.20 -2.11 21.80
C PRO A 216 20.05 -0.84 21.79
N GLU A 217 21.35 -0.91 21.46
CA GLU A 217 22.21 0.28 21.31
C GLU A 217 21.67 1.22 20.22
N LYS A 218 21.34 0.66 19.05
CA LYS A 218 20.83 1.45 17.94
C LYS A 218 19.42 1.97 18.18
N VAL A 219 18.56 1.19 18.86
CA VAL A 219 17.25 1.64 19.33
C VAL A 219 17.37 2.86 20.23
N ARG A 220 18.32 2.84 21.19
CA ARG A 220 18.57 3.96 22.09
C ARG A 220 19.04 5.20 21.33
N GLU A 221 20.03 5.04 20.45
CA GLU A 221 20.58 6.14 19.63
C GLU A 221 19.50 6.83 18.79
N LEU A 222 18.62 6.05 18.14
CA LEU A 222 17.52 6.62 17.33
C LEU A 222 16.56 7.48 18.15
N LYS A 223 16.24 7.04 19.38
CA LYS A 223 15.40 7.83 20.30
C LYS A 223 16.10 9.10 20.75
N GLU A 224 17.39 9.03 21.08
CA GLU A 224 18.18 10.21 21.46
C GLU A 224 18.19 11.25 20.33
N ARG A 225 18.41 10.81 19.08
CA ARG A 225 18.33 11.70 17.91
C ARG A 225 16.96 12.36 17.76
N ALA A 226 15.87 11.61 17.94
CA ALA A 226 14.52 12.17 17.85
C ALA A 226 14.22 13.17 19.00
N VAL A 227 14.71 12.90 20.21
CA VAL A 227 14.61 13.83 21.34
C VAL A 227 15.38 15.11 21.07
N LEU A 228 16.64 15.02 20.61
CA LEU A 228 17.45 16.19 20.24
C LEU A 228 16.77 17.03 19.15
N PHE A 229 16.10 16.39 18.19
CA PHE A 229 15.34 17.09 17.14
C PHE A 229 14.20 17.89 17.77
N MET A 230 13.41 17.29 18.65
CA MET A 230 12.34 18.02 19.38
C MET A 230 12.90 19.16 20.25
N GLU A 231 14.05 18.96 20.89
CA GLU A 231 14.73 20.00 21.69
C GLU A 231 15.14 21.19 20.81
N GLU A 232 15.73 20.95 19.64
CA GLU A 232 16.11 22.02 18.71
C GLU A 232 14.88 22.75 18.14
N ILE A 233 13.78 22.03 17.85
CA ILE A 233 12.50 22.66 17.45
C ILE A 233 12.03 23.65 18.52
N LEU A 234 12.13 23.29 19.81
CA LEU A 234 11.76 24.19 20.90
C LEU A 234 12.74 25.35 21.04
N GLU A 235 14.04 25.10 20.90
CA GLU A 235 15.10 26.11 21.00
C GLU A 235 14.94 27.22 19.96
N VAL A 236 14.61 26.87 18.70
CA VAL A 236 14.44 27.86 17.63
C VAL A 236 13.11 28.62 17.69
N GLY A 237 12.20 28.28 18.62
CA GLY A 237 10.93 28.97 18.81
C GLY A 237 9.69 28.22 18.31
N GLY A 238 9.79 26.91 18.11
CA GLY A 238 8.64 26.03 17.82
C GLY A 238 8.52 25.59 16.36
N TYR A 239 7.47 24.81 16.08
CA TYR A 239 7.28 24.10 14.81
C TYR A 239 7.33 25.00 13.58
N PHE A 240 6.59 26.12 13.57
CA PHE A 240 6.59 27.04 12.42
C PHE A 240 7.98 27.60 12.14
N LYS A 241 8.74 27.94 13.19
CA LYS A 241 10.08 28.46 12.99
C LYS A 241 11.05 27.40 12.48
N ALA A 242 10.94 26.16 12.98
CA ALA A 242 11.71 25.03 12.46
C ALA A 242 11.42 24.75 10.98
N VAL A 243 10.16 24.85 10.55
CA VAL A 243 9.78 24.71 9.13
C VAL A 243 10.35 25.86 8.28
N GLU A 244 10.28 27.11 8.73
CA GLU A 244 10.90 28.25 8.04
C GLU A 244 12.43 28.13 7.93
N MET A 245 13.06 27.44 8.88
CA MET A 245 14.51 27.20 8.90
C MET A 245 14.91 25.93 8.12
N GLY A 246 13.97 25.24 7.47
CA GLY A 246 14.26 24.08 6.63
C GLY A 246 14.69 22.85 7.42
N PHE A 247 14.14 22.63 8.61
CA PHE A 247 14.50 21.48 9.45
C PHE A 247 14.02 20.15 8.88
N PHE A 248 12.89 20.16 8.18
CA PHE A 248 12.23 18.97 7.65
C PHE A 248 12.62 18.73 6.20
N VAL A 249 12.62 17.46 5.77
CA VAL A 249 12.99 17.03 4.43
C VAL A 249 14.47 17.32 4.09
N ASP A 250 15.32 17.46 5.10
CA ASP A 250 16.77 17.58 4.92
C ASP A 250 17.38 16.19 4.67
N SER A 251 18.42 16.11 3.84
CA SER A 251 19.05 14.83 3.47
C SER A 251 20.08 14.32 4.49
N GLY A 252 20.40 15.11 5.51
CA GLY A 252 21.29 14.78 6.62
C GLY A 252 20.71 13.73 7.57
N MET A 253 21.59 13.00 8.25
CA MET A 253 21.19 12.12 9.35
C MET A 253 21.21 12.91 10.66
N TYR A 254 20.06 13.50 11.01
CA TYR A 254 19.92 14.37 12.18
C TYR A 254 20.70 13.85 13.41
N PRO A 255 21.55 14.68 14.07
CA PRO A 255 21.63 16.14 13.97
C PRO A 255 22.49 16.69 12.82
N GLU A 256 23.02 15.84 11.94
CA GLU A 256 23.59 16.32 10.67
C GLU A 256 22.47 17.01 9.86
N ARG A 257 22.73 18.23 9.37
CA ARG A 257 21.87 18.97 8.44
C ARG A 257 22.70 19.39 7.23
N ASN A 258 22.24 19.06 6.04
CA ASN A 258 22.93 19.39 4.78
C ASN A 258 22.51 20.76 4.22
N GLY A 259 21.43 21.35 4.74
CA GLY A 259 20.91 22.64 4.31
C GLY A 259 20.06 22.57 3.05
N ASP A 260 19.55 21.38 2.72
CA ASP A 260 18.71 21.10 1.56
C ASP A 260 17.25 20.77 1.94
N GLY A 261 16.88 20.97 3.22
CA GLY A 261 15.52 20.85 3.70
C GLY A 261 14.54 21.84 3.06
N ILE A 262 13.25 21.48 3.12
CA ILE A 262 12.18 22.31 2.55
C ILE A 262 11.85 23.46 3.50
N VAL A 263 11.96 24.68 2.99
CA VAL A 263 11.54 25.90 3.68
C VAL A 263 10.12 26.27 3.26
N ARG A 264 9.24 26.50 4.25
CA ARG A 264 7.90 27.10 4.03
C ARG A 264 7.79 28.37 4.86
N ASP A 265 7.28 29.43 4.25
CA ASP A 265 7.05 30.73 4.90
C ASP A 265 5.71 30.71 5.67
N ILE A 266 5.70 31.21 6.91
CA ILE A 266 4.48 31.31 7.73
C ILE A 266 3.41 32.20 7.09
N ASN A 267 3.82 33.19 6.30
CA ASN A 267 2.93 34.11 5.56
C ASN A 267 2.77 33.69 4.09
N GLY A 268 3.29 32.54 3.70
CA GLY A 268 3.25 32.04 2.32
C GLY A 268 2.42 30.77 2.16
N GLY A 269 2.44 30.23 0.95
CA GLY A 269 1.74 28.99 0.59
C GLY A 269 0.26 29.21 0.23
N VAL A 270 -0.38 28.12 -0.19
CA VAL A 270 -1.80 28.14 -0.56
C VAL A 270 -2.64 28.45 0.68
N GLY A 271 -3.43 29.53 0.62
CA GLY A 271 -4.33 29.94 1.70
C GLY A 271 -3.71 30.83 2.79
N ALA A 272 -2.56 31.47 2.56
CA ALA A 272 -1.86 32.30 3.56
C ALA A 272 -2.73 33.40 4.19
N ASP A 273 -3.56 34.08 3.40
CA ASP A 273 -4.39 35.21 3.85
C ASP A 273 -5.83 34.80 4.19
N THR A 274 -6.05 33.52 4.55
CA THR A 274 -7.39 32.99 4.80
C THR A 274 -7.71 32.72 6.27
N ILE A 275 -6.75 32.97 7.16
CA ILE A 275 -6.98 32.90 8.60
C ILE A 275 -7.63 34.20 9.09
N VAL A 276 -8.77 34.05 9.77
CA VAL A 276 -9.53 35.16 10.35
C VAL A 276 -9.61 34.95 11.86
N GLU A 277 -9.33 36.02 12.62
CA GLU A 277 -9.51 36.02 14.06
C GLU A 277 -10.99 35.87 14.41
N ARG A 278 -11.29 35.06 15.43
CA ARG A 278 -12.67 34.90 15.90
C ARG A 278 -13.05 36.07 16.78
N ASP A 279 -14.12 36.77 16.41
CA ASP A 279 -14.72 37.78 17.29
C ASP A 279 -15.26 37.15 18.57
N LYS A 280 -15.44 37.99 19.60
CA LYS A 280 -15.96 37.55 20.91
C LYS A 280 -17.35 36.92 20.82
N ASP A 281 -18.12 37.28 19.81
CA ASP A 281 -19.45 36.76 19.51
C ASP A 281 -19.46 35.71 18.39
N TYR A 282 -18.30 35.25 17.91
CA TYR A 282 -18.22 34.14 16.96
C TYR A 282 -19.03 32.94 17.48
N MET A 283 -19.89 32.41 16.62
CA MET A 283 -20.75 31.28 16.94
C MET A 283 -20.96 30.41 15.71
N ALA A 284 -20.93 29.09 15.92
CA ALA A 284 -21.26 28.08 14.94
C ALA A 284 -22.30 27.12 15.55
N PRO A 285 -23.56 27.08 15.07
CA PRO A 285 -24.63 26.29 15.66
C PRO A 285 -24.58 24.84 15.16
N VAL A 286 -23.39 24.24 15.15
CA VAL A 286 -23.13 22.88 14.65
C VAL A 286 -22.44 22.06 15.72
N CYS A 287 -22.77 20.78 15.72
CA CYS A 287 -22.14 19.83 16.62
C CYS A 287 -20.71 19.52 16.13
N GLU A 288 -19.81 19.15 17.05
CA GLU A 288 -18.42 18.79 16.77
C GLU A 288 -17.51 19.89 16.20
N HIS A 289 -17.81 21.15 16.53
CA HIS A 289 -16.91 22.27 16.29
C HIS A 289 -15.75 22.31 17.29
N PHE A 290 -14.51 22.54 16.85
CA PHE A 290 -13.33 22.56 17.71
C PHE A 290 -13.09 23.89 18.42
N GLY A 291 -13.23 25.01 17.69
CA GLY A 291 -12.78 26.33 18.18
C GLY A 291 -13.71 26.99 19.20
N TYR A 292 -13.34 28.20 19.63
CA TYR A 292 -14.19 29.05 20.48
C TYR A 292 -15.58 29.22 19.86
N ASN A 293 -16.63 29.02 20.66
CA ASN A 293 -18.01 29.08 20.20
C ASN A 293 -18.88 29.73 21.28
N ASN A 294 -19.38 30.94 21.02
CA ASN A 294 -20.19 31.72 21.95
C ASN A 294 -21.65 31.21 21.97
N LEU A 295 -21.88 30.07 22.60
CA LEU A 295 -23.18 29.41 22.68
C LEU A 295 -24.03 29.93 23.86
N PRO A 296 -25.36 30.05 23.71
CA PRO A 296 -26.27 30.34 24.82
C PRO A 296 -26.16 29.30 25.95
N HIS A 297 -26.39 29.72 27.19
CA HIS A 297 -26.27 28.84 28.36
C HIS A 297 -27.35 27.75 28.45
N ASP A 298 -28.50 27.93 27.79
CA ASP A 298 -29.69 27.08 27.96
C ASP A 298 -29.84 25.98 26.88
N ILE A 299 -28.76 25.58 26.21
CA ILE A 299 -28.78 24.51 25.18
C ILE A 299 -28.04 23.25 25.63
N LYS A 300 -28.46 22.08 25.16
CA LYS A 300 -27.79 20.80 25.48
C LYS A 300 -26.70 20.48 24.47
N LYS A 301 -26.93 20.82 23.21
CA LYS A 301 -25.99 20.68 22.10
C LYS A 301 -25.93 21.98 21.30
N PRO A 302 -24.78 22.34 20.70
CA PRO A 302 -24.66 23.53 19.85
C PRO A 302 -25.72 23.58 18.75
N CYS A 303 -26.02 22.41 18.16
CA CYS A 303 -26.94 22.30 17.04
C CYS A 303 -28.44 22.29 17.43
N ASP A 304 -28.78 22.40 18.72
CA ASP A 304 -30.18 22.60 19.16
C ASP A 304 -30.77 23.89 18.60
N LEU A 305 -29.93 24.91 18.37
CA LEU A 305 -30.30 26.22 17.80
C LEU A 305 -30.87 26.13 16.37
N ILE A 306 -30.59 25.04 15.66
CA ILE A 306 -31.03 24.78 14.28
C ILE A 306 -31.83 23.48 14.17
N HIS A 307 -32.32 22.96 15.30
CA HIS A 307 -33.05 21.70 15.40
C HIS A 307 -32.25 20.51 14.82
N GLY A 308 -30.95 20.43 15.13
CA GLY A 308 -30.00 19.41 14.66
C GLY A 308 -29.20 19.85 13.41
N CYS A 309 -27.89 19.63 13.40
CA CYS A 309 -27.08 19.71 12.18
C CYS A 309 -27.13 18.35 11.44
N THR A 310 -26.51 18.26 10.26
CA THR A 310 -26.48 17.03 9.44
C THR A 310 -25.91 15.81 10.17
N LEU A 311 -24.98 16.01 11.10
CA LEU A 311 -24.44 14.95 11.97
C LEU A 311 -25.47 14.37 12.96
N CYS A 312 -26.52 15.14 13.29
CA CYS A 312 -27.61 14.71 14.17
C CYS A 312 -28.90 14.38 13.41
N ASP A 313 -29.08 14.94 12.21
CA ASP A 313 -30.26 14.80 11.36
C ASP A 313 -29.82 14.69 9.89
N ARG A 314 -29.72 13.44 9.40
CA ARG A 314 -29.24 13.13 8.05
C ARG A 314 -30.18 13.63 6.94
N ASP A 315 -31.46 13.89 7.25
CA ASP A 315 -32.43 14.40 6.26
C ASP A 315 -32.08 15.81 5.76
N LYS A 316 -31.16 16.49 6.45
CA LYS A 316 -30.64 17.81 6.07
C LYS A 316 -29.46 17.76 5.10
N ILE A 317 -28.92 16.58 4.79
CA ILE A 317 -27.82 16.44 3.83
C ILE A 317 -28.35 16.77 2.43
N ILE A 318 -27.67 17.66 1.72
CA ILE A 318 -28.01 18.00 0.34
C ILE A 318 -27.22 17.09 -0.59
N TYR A 319 -27.89 16.06 -1.10
CA TYR A 319 -27.32 15.18 -2.11
C TYR A 319 -27.35 15.87 -3.48
N ILE A 320 -26.19 15.96 -4.13
CA ILE A 320 -26.04 16.43 -5.50
C ILE A 320 -25.67 15.21 -6.33
N ASP A 321 -26.48 14.88 -7.33
CA ASP A 321 -26.24 13.72 -8.19
C ASP A 321 -25.06 13.96 -9.13
N GLU A 322 -25.21 14.88 -10.08
CA GLU A 322 -24.15 15.24 -11.03
C GLU A 322 -24.14 16.75 -11.28
N LEU A 323 -22.96 17.27 -11.59
CA LEU A 323 -22.77 18.67 -12.03
C LEU A 323 -22.35 18.76 -13.50
N ASP A 324 -21.89 17.67 -14.10
CA ASP A 324 -21.46 17.59 -15.51
C ASP A 324 -22.22 16.45 -16.23
N GLU A 325 -22.99 16.81 -17.26
CA GLU A 325 -23.78 15.86 -18.05
C GLU A 325 -22.92 14.98 -18.99
N SER A 326 -21.65 15.34 -19.22
CA SER A 326 -20.74 14.68 -20.16
C SER A 326 -19.69 13.81 -19.48
N ASP A 327 -19.07 14.27 -18.39
CA ASP A 327 -18.11 13.49 -17.61
C ASP A 327 -18.75 12.94 -16.34
N ASN A 328 -19.53 11.87 -16.50
CA ASN A 328 -20.17 11.16 -15.39
C ASN A 328 -20.11 9.64 -15.58
N VAL A 329 -20.46 8.94 -14.50
CA VAL A 329 -20.45 7.47 -14.48
C VAL A 329 -21.44 6.85 -15.47
N ASN A 330 -22.57 7.51 -15.75
CA ASN A 330 -23.62 6.97 -16.61
C ASN A 330 -23.12 6.83 -18.05
N ASN A 331 -22.46 7.87 -18.58
CA ASN A 331 -21.87 7.83 -19.93
C ASN A 331 -20.77 6.75 -20.04
N ARG A 332 -19.88 6.64 -19.05
CA ARG A 332 -18.82 5.61 -19.03
C ARG A 332 -19.38 4.19 -18.94
N LEU A 333 -20.50 4.00 -18.24
CA LEU A 333 -21.19 2.73 -18.19
C LEU A 333 -21.83 2.39 -19.55
N GLU A 334 -22.44 3.36 -20.23
CA GLU A 334 -23.02 3.15 -21.56
C GLU A 334 -21.97 2.68 -22.58
N GLU A 335 -20.80 3.31 -22.60
CA GLU A 335 -19.69 2.95 -23.51
C GLU A 335 -19.24 1.48 -23.41
N THR A 336 -19.36 0.89 -22.22
CA THR A 336 -18.90 -0.47 -21.90
C THR A 336 -20.04 -1.48 -21.74
N GLU A 337 -21.29 -1.11 -22.06
CA GLU A 337 -22.49 -1.91 -21.81
C GLU A 337 -22.41 -3.31 -22.43
N LYS A 338 -21.88 -3.42 -23.65
CA LYS A 338 -21.78 -4.70 -24.39
C LYS A 338 -21.02 -5.78 -23.61
N PHE A 339 -20.00 -5.40 -22.83
CA PHE A 339 -19.20 -6.33 -22.05
C PHE A 339 -19.92 -6.85 -20.79
N ARG A 340 -20.99 -6.17 -20.36
CA ARG A 340 -21.80 -6.56 -19.19
C ARG A 340 -23.10 -7.26 -19.57
N LYS A 341 -23.66 -6.96 -20.75
CA LYS A 341 -24.99 -7.44 -21.18
C LYS A 341 -24.95 -8.51 -22.27
N THR A 342 -23.79 -8.86 -22.80
CA THR A 342 -23.65 -9.87 -23.87
C THR A 342 -22.66 -10.97 -23.49
N SER A 343 -22.44 -11.93 -24.39
CA SER A 343 -21.41 -12.97 -24.26
C SER A 343 -20.04 -12.52 -24.79
N GLU A 344 -19.92 -11.28 -25.28
CA GLU A 344 -18.64 -10.73 -25.74
C GLU A 344 -17.75 -10.35 -24.55
N VAL A 345 -16.53 -10.87 -24.56
CA VAL A 345 -15.50 -10.59 -23.57
C VAL A 345 -14.25 -10.05 -24.22
N LYS A 346 -13.47 -9.33 -23.43
CA LYS A 346 -12.18 -8.78 -23.80
C LYS A 346 -11.27 -8.79 -22.56
N PRO A 347 -9.94 -8.99 -22.70
CA PRO A 347 -9.04 -8.86 -21.56
C PRO A 347 -9.13 -7.47 -20.93
N GLU A 348 -8.88 -7.39 -19.63
CA GLU A 348 -8.83 -6.13 -18.90
C GLU A 348 -7.84 -6.20 -17.73
N VAL A 349 -7.33 -5.04 -17.34
CA VAL A 349 -6.38 -4.92 -16.23
C VAL A 349 -6.79 -3.88 -15.20
N GLU A 350 -7.58 -2.88 -15.59
CA GLU A 350 -8.09 -1.84 -14.68
C GLU A 350 -9.52 -1.38 -14.99
N TRP A 351 -9.94 -1.37 -16.27
CA TRP A 351 -11.27 -0.89 -16.69
C TRP A 351 -12.00 -1.91 -17.58
N ALA A 352 -13.33 -1.90 -17.50
CA ALA A 352 -14.20 -2.83 -18.22
C ALA A 352 -13.88 -2.87 -19.73
N GLY A 353 -13.27 -3.97 -20.18
CA GLY A 353 -12.88 -4.19 -21.57
C GLY A 353 -11.78 -3.27 -22.12
N ASP A 354 -10.86 -2.78 -21.29
CA ASP A 354 -9.73 -1.95 -21.73
C ASP A 354 -8.85 -2.64 -22.81
N GLY A 355 -8.84 -3.98 -22.84
CA GLY A 355 -8.15 -4.80 -23.82
C GLY A 355 -6.68 -5.04 -23.54
N ILE A 356 -6.15 -4.57 -22.42
CA ILE A 356 -4.72 -4.61 -22.13
C ILE A 356 -4.33 -6.05 -21.74
N VAL A 357 -3.20 -6.50 -22.30
CA VAL A 357 -2.51 -7.73 -21.91
C VAL A 357 -1.04 -7.44 -21.68
N SER A 358 -0.38 -8.28 -20.89
CA SER A 358 1.07 -8.29 -20.75
C SER A 358 1.67 -9.57 -21.36
N VAL A 359 2.82 -9.43 -22.00
CA VAL A 359 3.56 -10.53 -22.63
C VAL A 359 5.02 -10.47 -22.19
N THR A 360 5.51 -11.58 -21.63
CA THR A 360 6.91 -11.76 -21.24
C THR A 360 7.67 -12.51 -22.33
N ILE A 361 8.80 -11.96 -22.77
CA ILE A 361 9.59 -12.46 -23.91
C ILE A 361 11.06 -12.51 -23.50
N PHE A 362 11.73 -13.66 -23.69
CA PHE A 362 13.19 -13.73 -23.64
C PHE A 362 13.76 -13.63 -25.06
N LEU A 363 14.73 -12.74 -25.26
CA LEU A 363 15.40 -12.55 -26.54
C LEU A 363 16.92 -12.73 -26.37
N PRO A 364 17.56 -13.61 -27.16
CA PRO A 364 18.99 -13.94 -27.01
C PRO A 364 19.90 -12.87 -27.65
N ILE A 365 19.70 -11.61 -27.29
CA ILE A 365 20.37 -10.42 -27.82
C ILE A 365 20.53 -9.37 -26.71
N ASP A 366 21.31 -8.32 -26.98
CA ASP A 366 21.54 -7.22 -26.05
C ASP A 366 20.24 -6.48 -25.69
N GLU A 367 20.28 -5.80 -24.53
CA GLU A 367 19.11 -5.16 -23.93
C GLU A 367 18.40 -4.19 -24.87
N ARG A 368 19.17 -3.35 -25.57
CA ARG A 368 18.61 -2.30 -26.41
C ARG A 368 17.94 -2.91 -27.63
N THR A 369 18.59 -3.87 -28.29
CA THR A 369 18.00 -4.53 -29.45
C THR A 369 16.78 -5.37 -29.05
N ALA A 370 16.81 -6.01 -27.87
CA ALA A 370 15.69 -6.75 -27.32
C ALA A 370 14.46 -5.87 -27.08
N GLU A 371 14.63 -4.65 -26.54
CA GLU A 371 13.55 -3.68 -26.31
C GLU A 371 12.74 -3.41 -27.59
N PHE A 372 13.40 -3.01 -28.67
CA PHE A 372 12.74 -2.71 -29.95
C PHE A 372 12.20 -3.96 -30.65
N THR A 373 12.92 -5.08 -30.51
CA THR A 373 12.48 -6.37 -31.09
C THR A 373 11.19 -6.84 -30.40
N ALA A 374 11.07 -6.69 -29.08
CA ALA A 374 9.86 -7.06 -28.34
C ALA A 374 8.64 -6.23 -28.78
N ILE A 375 8.83 -4.93 -29.03
CA ILE A 375 7.76 -4.06 -29.56
C ILE A 375 7.28 -4.57 -30.93
N GLU A 376 8.20 -4.86 -31.84
CA GLU A 376 7.86 -5.38 -33.17
C GLU A 376 7.20 -6.76 -33.11
N ILE A 377 7.63 -7.62 -32.17
CA ILE A 377 6.96 -8.89 -31.90
C ILE A 377 5.51 -8.64 -31.44
N GLY A 378 5.29 -7.72 -30.49
CA GLY A 378 3.94 -7.38 -30.02
C GLY A 378 3.03 -6.87 -31.14
N LYS A 379 3.55 -5.99 -32.01
CA LYS A 379 2.81 -5.53 -33.20
C LYS A 379 2.46 -6.70 -34.14
N LYS A 380 3.40 -7.61 -34.37
CA LYS A 380 3.17 -8.81 -35.20
C LYS A 380 2.24 -9.84 -34.56
N MET A 381 2.08 -9.82 -33.24
CA MET A 381 1.04 -10.55 -32.51
C MET A 381 -0.35 -9.90 -32.67
N GLY A 382 -0.44 -8.72 -33.29
CA GLY A 382 -1.70 -7.99 -33.50
C GLY A 382 -2.09 -7.10 -32.32
N LEU A 383 -1.16 -6.77 -31.42
CA LEU A 383 -1.40 -5.84 -30.33
C LEU A 383 -1.27 -4.38 -30.82
N GLU A 384 -2.14 -3.51 -30.32
CA GLU A 384 -2.08 -2.05 -30.48
C GLU A 384 -1.39 -1.40 -29.27
N ASP A 385 -0.91 -0.17 -29.41
CA ASP A 385 -0.30 0.63 -28.33
C ASP A 385 0.78 -0.10 -27.51
N VAL A 386 1.62 -0.88 -28.22
CA VAL A 386 2.63 -1.73 -27.60
C VAL A 386 3.72 -0.89 -26.93
N ALA A 387 3.95 -1.13 -25.65
CA ALA A 387 4.98 -0.46 -24.85
C ALA A 387 5.75 -1.47 -24.00
N VAL A 388 7.07 -1.29 -23.88
CA VAL A 388 7.89 -2.04 -22.93
C VAL A 388 7.65 -1.52 -21.53
N ILE A 389 7.42 -2.44 -20.58
CA ILE A 389 7.14 -2.13 -19.18
C ILE A 389 8.23 -2.66 -18.24
N HIS A 390 8.96 -3.70 -18.64
CA HIS A 390 10.07 -4.24 -17.86
C HIS A 390 11.18 -4.77 -18.78
N LYS A 391 12.43 -4.64 -18.31
CA LYS A 391 13.62 -5.22 -18.93
C LYS A 391 14.53 -5.79 -17.85
N GLN A 392 15.07 -6.97 -18.08
CA GLN A 392 16.07 -7.58 -17.21
C GLN A 392 17.16 -8.24 -18.06
N VAL A 393 18.38 -7.73 -17.95
CA VAL A 393 19.56 -8.34 -18.59
C VAL A 393 19.88 -9.65 -17.90
N MET A 394 19.78 -10.76 -18.63
CA MET A 394 20.15 -12.08 -18.11
C MET A 394 21.66 -12.30 -18.25
N HIS A 395 22.20 -11.92 -19.40
CA HIS A 395 23.63 -11.77 -19.63
C HIS A 395 23.83 -10.73 -20.75
N PRO A 396 24.85 -9.86 -20.71
CA PRO A 396 25.03 -8.80 -21.71
C PRO A 396 25.10 -9.29 -23.17
N SER A 397 25.44 -10.57 -23.38
CA SER A 397 25.51 -11.18 -24.71
C SER A 397 24.53 -12.34 -24.94
N GLU A 398 24.09 -13.05 -23.88
CA GLU A 398 23.25 -14.26 -24.08
C GLU A 398 21.76 -13.92 -24.14
N GLY A 399 21.34 -12.79 -23.58
CA GLY A 399 19.97 -12.34 -23.75
C GLY A 399 19.40 -11.46 -22.65
N THR A 400 18.20 -10.97 -22.95
CA THR A 400 17.43 -10.04 -22.14
C THR A 400 15.98 -10.53 -22.07
N LEU A 401 15.42 -10.51 -20.86
CA LEU A 401 13.99 -10.66 -20.65
C LEU A 401 13.32 -9.28 -20.82
N VAL A 402 12.27 -9.21 -21.62
CA VAL A 402 11.49 -8.01 -21.86
C VAL A 402 10.02 -8.32 -21.62
N GLU A 403 9.33 -7.45 -20.91
CA GLU A 403 7.88 -7.49 -20.80
C GLU A 403 7.29 -6.31 -21.53
N ILE A 404 6.27 -6.57 -22.34
CA ILE A 404 5.48 -5.55 -23.03
C ILE A 404 4.06 -5.58 -22.50
N LYS A 405 3.39 -4.42 -22.55
CA LYS A 405 1.94 -4.34 -22.56
C LYS A 405 1.44 -3.92 -23.93
N GLY A 406 0.23 -4.33 -24.29
CA GLY A 406 -0.44 -3.90 -25.51
C GLY A 406 -1.93 -4.19 -25.45
N LYS A 407 -2.69 -3.59 -26.35
CA LYS A 407 -4.14 -3.70 -26.42
C LYS A 407 -4.55 -4.72 -27.47
N VAL A 408 -5.37 -5.68 -27.09
CA VAL A 408 -6.05 -6.59 -28.02
C VAL A 408 -7.13 -5.80 -28.76
N PRO A 409 -7.18 -5.78 -30.10
CA PRO A 409 -8.13 -4.92 -30.83
C PRO A 409 -9.52 -5.53 -30.98
N PHE A 410 -9.70 -6.82 -30.66
CA PHE A 410 -10.93 -7.58 -30.87
C PHE A 410 -11.57 -8.09 -29.57
N THR A 411 -12.79 -8.62 -29.69
CA THR A 411 -13.56 -9.29 -28.62
C THR A 411 -13.74 -10.77 -28.95
N VAL A 412 -14.11 -11.57 -27.95
CA VAL A 412 -14.42 -13.01 -28.10
C VAL A 412 -15.83 -13.27 -27.61
N ASP A 413 -16.66 -13.91 -28.43
CA ASP A 413 -18.00 -14.34 -28.04
C ASP A 413 -17.92 -15.72 -27.38
N THR A 414 -18.11 -15.75 -26.06
CA THR A 414 -18.02 -16.96 -25.24
C THR A 414 -19.04 -18.03 -25.62
N SER A 415 -20.17 -17.67 -26.23
CA SER A 415 -21.20 -18.62 -26.67
C SER A 415 -20.76 -19.49 -27.85
N LYS A 416 -19.74 -19.05 -28.59
CA LYS A 416 -19.19 -19.74 -29.76
C LYS A 416 -17.98 -20.62 -29.42
N LEU A 417 -17.54 -20.61 -28.16
CA LEU A 417 -16.41 -21.42 -27.74
C LEU A 417 -16.79 -22.91 -27.70
N ILE A 418 -15.99 -23.73 -28.36
CA ILE A 418 -16.09 -25.18 -28.25
C ILE A 418 -15.30 -25.60 -27.00
N ILE A 419 -16.00 -25.79 -25.88
CA ILE A 419 -15.41 -26.20 -24.60
C ILE A 419 -15.60 -27.72 -24.42
N PRO A 420 -14.52 -28.52 -24.46
CA PRO A 420 -14.62 -29.96 -24.25
C PRO A 420 -15.14 -30.31 -22.86
N LYS A 421 -15.87 -31.43 -22.74
CA LYS A 421 -16.28 -31.94 -21.43
C LYS A 421 -15.04 -32.31 -20.62
N LYS A 422 -14.94 -31.77 -19.41
CA LYS A 422 -13.88 -32.12 -18.45
C LYS A 422 -13.95 -33.62 -18.14
N VAL A 423 -12.85 -34.33 -18.34
CA VAL A 423 -12.66 -35.69 -17.82
C VAL A 423 -12.17 -35.55 -16.39
N GLU A 424 -12.92 -36.05 -15.42
CA GLU A 424 -12.49 -36.08 -14.02
C GLU A 424 -11.75 -37.40 -13.78
N PRO A 425 -10.40 -37.38 -13.66
CA PRO A 425 -9.66 -38.59 -13.30
C PRO A 425 -10.02 -39.00 -11.88
N LEU A 426 -9.89 -40.30 -11.57
CA LEU A 426 -9.92 -40.78 -10.19
C LEU A 426 -8.83 -40.07 -9.38
N SER A 427 -9.15 -39.70 -8.15
CA SER A 427 -8.17 -39.13 -7.22
C SER A 427 -7.15 -40.18 -6.79
N ASP A 428 -5.98 -39.71 -6.35
CA ASP A 428 -4.92 -40.59 -5.83
C ASP A 428 -5.39 -41.45 -4.65
N GLU A 429 -6.27 -40.89 -3.81
CA GLU A 429 -6.86 -41.60 -2.68
C GLU A 429 -7.83 -42.70 -3.14
N GLU A 430 -8.67 -42.44 -4.14
CA GLU A 430 -9.57 -43.44 -4.71
C GLU A 430 -8.79 -44.59 -5.37
N ILE A 431 -7.71 -44.26 -6.10
CA ILE A 431 -6.86 -45.27 -6.73
C ILE A 431 -6.16 -46.11 -5.64
N ARG A 432 -5.52 -45.48 -4.65
CA ARG A 432 -4.88 -46.19 -3.53
C ARG A 432 -5.87 -47.08 -2.79
N LYS A 433 -7.02 -46.55 -2.41
CA LYS A 433 -8.07 -47.30 -1.72
C LYS A 433 -8.53 -48.50 -2.54
N SER A 434 -8.73 -48.35 -3.85
CA SER A 434 -9.11 -49.43 -4.74
C SER A 434 -8.05 -50.54 -4.82
N ILE A 435 -6.77 -50.18 -4.89
CA ILE A 435 -5.65 -51.14 -4.90
C ILE A 435 -5.47 -51.80 -3.54
N ASP A 436 -5.69 -51.09 -2.44
CA ASP A 436 -5.65 -51.64 -1.08
C ASP A 436 -6.79 -52.64 -0.85
N GLU A 437 -8.01 -52.33 -1.31
CA GLU A 437 -9.17 -53.22 -1.24
C GLU A 437 -9.03 -54.43 -2.18
N ASN A 438 -8.41 -54.24 -3.34
CA ASN A 438 -8.23 -55.26 -4.37
C ASN A 438 -6.77 -55.29 -4.85
N PRO A 439 -5.88 -56.01 -4.14
CA PRO A 439 -4.45 -56.02 -4.44
C PRO A 439 -4.15 -56.38 -5.90
N MET A 440 -3.48 -55.46 -6.59
CA MET A 440 -3.09 -55.61 -7.98
C MET A 440 -1.59 -55.94 -8.07
N ARG A 441 -1.28 -57.03 -8.78
CA ARG A 441 0.09 -57.34 -9.19
C ARG A 441 0.17 -57.30 -10.70
N ILE A 442 1.18 -56.62 -11.21
CA ILE A 442 1.50 -56.60 -12.63
C ILE A 442 2.82 -57.34 -12.86
N VAL A 443 3.07 -57.68 -14.11
CA VAL A 443 4.38 -58.10 -14.60
C VAL A 443 4.64 -57.24 -15.81
N ALA A 444 5.78 -56.57 -15.83
CA ALA A 444 6.13 -55.68 -16.93
C ALA A 444 7.56 -55.97 -17.43
N ALA A 445 7.75 -55.82 -18.73
CA ALA A 445 9.04 -55.96 -19.39
C ALA A 445 9.10 -55.05 -20.62
N THR A 446 10.27 -54.50 -20.92
CA THR A 446 10.58 -54.08 -22.29
C THR A 446 10.81 -55.36 -23.11
N VAL A 447 10.10 -55.51 -24.22
CA VAL A 447 9.97 -56.81 -24.92
C VAL A 447 10.79 -56.89 -26.21
N GLY A 448 11.13 -58.11 -26.62
CA GLY A 448 11.91 -58.37 -27.84
C GLY A 448 13.42 -58.29 -27.57
N GLU A 449 14.14 -57.63 -28.47
CA GLU A 449 15.58 -57.32 -28.33
C GLU A 449 15.81 -55.86 -27.91
N ASP A 450 14.77 -55.22 -27.34
CA ASP A 450 14.79 -53.82 -26.96
C ASP A 450 15.31 -53.62 -25.53
N GLU A 451 16.51 -53.03 -25.42
CA GLU A 451 17.18 -52.75 -24.15
C GLU A 451 16.75 -51.40 -23.51
N HIS A 452 15.85 -50.63 -24.15
CA HIS A 452 15.40 -49.34 -23.62
C HIS A 452 14.42 -49.52 -22.44
N SER A 453 14.98 -49.78 -21.26
CA SER A 453 14.24 -50.07 -20.03
C SER A 453 13.71 -48.84 -19.28
N VAL A 454 14.24 -47.65 -19.60
CA VAL A 454 13.93 -46.41 -18.85
C VAL A 454 12.45 -46.05 -18.96
N GLY A 455 11.86 -46.10 -20.15
CA GLY A 455 10.45 -45.72 -20.34
C GLY A 455 9.48 -46.57 -19.51
N LEU A 456 9.76 -47.87 -19.38
CA LEU A 456 8.96 -48.74 -18.53
C LEU A 456 9.17 -48.41 -17.06
N ARG A 457 10.42 -48.27 -16.60
CA ARG A 457 10.69 -47.96 -15.19
C ARG A 457 10.12 -46.62 -14.76
N GLU A 458 10.13 -45.62 -15.62
CA GLU A 458 9.56 -44.29 -15.35
C GLU A 458 8.06 -44.32 -15.02
N ILE A 459 7.30 -45.26 -15.57
CA ILE A 459 5.87 -45.42 -15.24
C ILE A 459 5.61 -46.39 -14.08
N LEU A 460 6.63 -47.13 -13.63
CA LEU A 460 6.54 -48.05 -12.49
C LEU A 460 7.05 -47.37 -11.23
N ASP A 461 8.29 -46.88 -11.27
CA ASP A 461 9.05 -46.38 -10.15
C ASP A 461 8.36 -45.17 -9.48
N ILE A 462 8.30 -45.18 -8.15
CA ILE A 462 7.64 -44.13 -7.36
C ILE A 462 8.18 -42.71 -7.60
N LYS A 463 9.44 -42.59 -8.06
CA LYS A 463 10.19 -41.32 -8.16
C LYS A 463 9.45 -40.24 -8.94
N HIS A 464 8.88 -40.57 -10.10
CA HIS A 464 8.15 -39.62 -10.95
C HIS A 464 6.64 -39.88 -10.95
N GLY A 465 6.15 -40.49 -9.86
CA GLY A 465 4.74 -40.82 -9.73
C GLY A 465 4.31 -42.03 -10.56
N GLY A 466 5.24 -42.97 -10.80
CA GLY A 466 4.90 -44.28 -11.34
C GLY A 466 3.93 -45.05 -10.44
N ILE A 467 3.39 -46.14 -10.96
CA ILE A 467 2.27 -46.86 -10.35
C ILE A 467 2.57 -47.49 -8.99
N GLU A 468 3.85 -47.65 -8.61
CA GLU A 468 4.26 -48.02 -7.26
C GLU A 468 3.67 -47.09 -6.20
N ARG A 469 3.46 -45.80 -6.51
CA ARG A 469 2.90 -44.81 -5.58
C ARG A 469 1.48 -45.14 -5.10
N TYR A 470 0.79 -46.01 -5.84
CA TYR A 470 -0.56 -46.47 -5.55
C TYR A 470 -0.61 -47.84 -4.86
N GLY A 471 0.55 -48.45 -4.56
CA GLY A 471 0.62 -49.77 -3.94
C GLY A 471 0.53 -50.94 -4.92
N ILE A 472 0.59 -50.68 -6.24
CA ILE A 472 0.60 -51.74 -7.26
C ILE A 472 1.93 -52.48 -7.21
N LYS A 473 1.87 -53.80 -7.05
CA LYS A 473 3.07 -54.63 -6.99
C LYS A 473 3.56 -54.95 -8.40
N CYS A 474 4.76 -54.47 -8.74
CA CYS A 474 5.37 -54.63 -10.05
C CYS A 474 6.31 -55.83 -10.12
#